data_AF-A0A3N4MAE9-F1
#
_entry.id   AF-A0A3N4MAE9-F1
#
_cell.length_a   1.000
_cell.length_b   1.000
_cell.length_c   1.000
_cell.angle_alpha   90.00
_cell.angle_beta   90.00
_cell.angle_gamma   90.00
#
_symmetry.space_group_name_H-M   'P 1'
#
loop_
_entity.id
_entity.type
_entity.pdbx_description
1 polymer ?
#
loop_
_entity_poly.entity_id
_entity_poly.type
_entity_poly.pdbx_seq_one_letter_code
_entity_poly.pdbx_strand_id
1 'polypeptide(L)'
;MIETLFREGKAFSIFPYRVIYMHASLHTDKYPVQAGFSVSSRKFPHAVDRNRIKRLGREAYRLQKQPFHTALRDSGLQLAVFFIYTDKKIADFDTLSRKFSVILEKLVKEAGKKE
;
A
#
# COMPACT_ATOMS: atom_id res chain seq x y z
N MET A 1 8.58 13.79 -2.35
CA MET A 1 7.51 12.94 -1.76
C MET A 1 7.91 11.48 -1.66
N ILE A 2 8.29 10.80 -2.76
CA ILE A 2 8.72 9.39 -2.65
C ILE A 2 9.96 9.24 -1.76
N GLU A 3 11.01 10.03 -1.97
CA GLU A 3 12.22 9.96 -1.14
C GLU A 3 11.95 10.24 0.35
N THR A 4 11.12 11.24 0.65
CA THR A 4 10.67 11.58 2.01
C THR A 4 9.95 10.39 2.67
N LEU A 5 9.04 9.74 1.94
CA LEU A 5 8.33 8.56 2.43
C LEU A 5 9.28 7.40 2.77
N PHE A 6 10.33 7.19 1.99
CA PHE A 6 11.33 6.16 2.26
C PHE A 6 12.27 6.51 3.42
N ARG A 7 12.47 7.80 3.72
CA ARG A 7 13.34 8.27 4.81
C ARG A 7 12.62 8.37 6.15
N GLU A 8 11.42 8.95 6.14
CA GLU A 8 10.68 9.33 7.36
C GLU A 8 9.42 8.47 7.58
N GLY A 9 9.03 7.67 6.58
CA GLY A 9 7.85 6.82 6.67
C GLY A 9 8.04 5.65 7.62
N LYS A 10 6.98 5.35 8.38
CA LYS A 10 6.88 4.13 9.18
C LYS A 10 6.68 2.94 8.25
N ALA A 11 7.28 1.81 8.59
CA ALA A 11 7.20 0.61 7.76
C ALA A 11 6.73 -0.60 8.58
N PHE A 12 5.88 -1.42 7.98
CA PHE A 12 5.57 -2.75 8.49
C PHE A 12 5.56 -3.76 7.34
N SER A 13 5.68 -5.04 7.68
CA SER A 13 5.65 -6.12 6.70
C SER A 13 4.49 -7.08 6.98
N ILE A 14 3.73 -7.37 5.94
CA ILE A 14 2.73 -8.45 5.90
C ILE A 14 3.02 -9.21 4.61
N PHE A 15 3.67 -10.36 4.74
CA PHE A 15 4.07 -11.16 3.57
C PHE A 15 2.86 -11.40 2.63
N PRO A 16 3.00 -11.12 1.31
CA PRO A 16 4.25 -10.86 0.56
C PRO A 16 4.61 -9.37 0.37
N TYR A 17 3.98 -8.45 1.08
CA TYR A 17 4.22 -7.01 0.98
C TYR A 17 5.00 -6.44 2.17
N ARG A 18 5.93 -5.55 1.86
CA ARG A 18 6.41 -4.54 2.79
C ARG A 18 5.70 -3.23 2.47
N VAL A 19 5.12 -2.59 3.48
CA VAL A 19 4.33 -1.37 3.35
C VAL A 19 5.06 -0.26 4.08
N ILE A 20 5.23 0.86 3.39
CA ILE A 20 5.80 2.09 3.95
C ILE A 20 4.70 3.14 3.88
N TYR A 21 4.47 3.87 4.96
CA TYR A 21 3.43 4.88 5.02
C TYR A 21 3.88 6.07 5.85
N MET A 22 3.32 7.24 5.56
CA MET A 22 3.45 8.44 6.37
C MET A 22 2.18 9.29 6.23
N HIS A 23 1.93 10.15 7.22
CA HIS A 23 0.96 11.23 7.07
C HIS A 23 1.49 12.24 6.06
N ALA A 24 0.63 12.65 5.14
CA ALA A 24 0.99 13.58 4.08
C ALA A 24 -0.15 14.58 3.88
N SER A 25 0.19 15.85 3.72
CA SER A 25 -0.77 16.85 3.24
C SER A 25 -0.88 16.72 1.73
N LEU A 26 -1.99 16.13 1.26
CA LEU A 26 -2.27 15.92 -0.14
C LEU A 26 -3.00 17.15 -0.69
N HIS A 27 -2.59 17.61 -1.89
CA HIS A 27 -3.17 18.80 -2.53
C HIS A 27 -4.66 18.66 -2.93
N THR A 28 -5.25 17.47 -2.79
CA THR A 28 -6.67 17.24 -3.11
C THR A 28 -7.36 16.44 -2.01
N ASP A 29 -8.43 16.99 -1.47
CA ASP A 29 -9.27 16.31 -0.47
C ASP A 29 -10.11 15.18 -1.07
N LYS A 30 -10.15 15.06 -2.41
CA LYS A 30 -10.93 14.03 -3.10
C LYS A 30 -10.44 12.62 -2.76
N TYR A 31 -9.15 12.45 -2.52
CA TYR A 31 -8.55 11.15 -2.20
C TYR A 31 -7.65 11.27 -0.96
N PRO A 32 -8.01 10.63 0.16
CA PRO A 32 -7.23 10.71 1.39
C PRO A 32 -5.91 9.94 1.32
N VAL A 33 -5.63 9.23 0.21
CA VAL A 33 -4.46 8.36 0.09
C VAL A 33 -3.81 8.46 -1.27
N GLN A 34 -2.49 8.70 -1.28
CA GLN A 34 -1.63 8.51 -2.43
C GLN A 34 -0.89 7.17 -2.31
N ALA A 35 -1.23 6.20 -3.17
CA ALA A 35 -0.67 4.85 -3.13
C ALA A 35 0.31 4.58 -4.28
N GLY A 36 1.51 4.09 -3.96
CA GLY A 36 2.51 3.62 -4.92
C GLY A 36 2.76 2.11 -4.82
N PHE A 37 3.18 1.49 -5.92
CA PHE A 37 3.46 0.05 -5.98
C PHE A 37 4.81 -0.20 -6.64
N SER A 38 5.69 -0.97 -6.00
CA SER A 38 6.95 -1.43 -6.57
C SER A 38 7.15 -2.93 -6.45
N VAL A 39 7.98 -3.44 -7.34
CA VAL A 39 8.38 -4.84 -7.42
C VAL A 39 9.87 -4.85 -7.71
N SER A 40 10.63 -5.74 -7.06
CA SER A 40 12.07 -5.85 -7.27
C SER A 40 12.38 -6.32 -8.70
N SER A 41 13.16 -5.52 -9.44
CA SER A 41 13.72 -5.91 -10.75
C SER A 41 14.73 -7.05 -10.65
N ARG A 42 15.40 -7.18 -9.50
CA ARG A 42 16.36 -8.26 -9.22
C ARG A 42 15.67 -9.63 -9.09
N LYS A 43 14.48 -9.67 -8.48
CA LYS A 43 13.71 -10.92 -8.30
C LYS A 43 12.87 -11.28 -9.53
N PHE A 44 12.40 -10.28 -10.26
CA PHE A 44 11.57 -10.45 -11.46
C PHE A 44 12.21 -9.71 -12.64
N PRO A 45 13.11 -10.37 -13.40
CA PRO A 45 13.83 -9.74 -14.50
C PRO A 45 12.90 -9.41 -15.68
N HIS A 46 11.85 -10.21 -15.89
CA HIS A 46 10.88 -9.97 -16.95
C HIS A 46 9.88 -8.87 -16.58
N ALA A 47 9.70 -7.90 -17.49
CA ALA A 47 8.78 -6.79 -17.29
C ALA A 47 7.31 -7.25 -17.17
N VAL A 48 6.95 -8.31 -17.90
CA VAL A 48 5.60 -8.89 -17.87
C VAL A 48 5.23 -9.39 -16.48
N ASP A 49 6.15 -10.05 -15.76
CA ASP A 49 5.92 -10.55 -14.40
C ASP A 49 5.76 -9.41 -13.41
N ARG A 50 6.65 -8.40 -13.47
CA ARG A 50 6.53 -7.19 -12.64
C ARG A 50 5.20 -6.48 -12.86
N ASN A 51 4.77 -6.36 -14.10
CA ASN A 51 3.51 -5.72 -14.44
C ASN A 51 2.31 -6.55 -13.97
N ARG A 52 2.38 -7.88 -14.06
CA ARG A 52 1.36 -8.78 -13.53
C ARG A 52 1.22 -8.63 -12.01
N ILE A 53 2.32 -8.66 -11.27
CA ILE A 53 2.31 -8.47 -9.80
C ILE A 53 1.72 -7.10 -9.43
N LYS A 54 2.18 -6.03 -10.08
CA LYS A 54 1.65 -4.67 -9.85
C LYS A 54 0.15 -4.59 -10.19
N ARG A 55 -0.32 -5.29 -11.25
CA ARG A 55 -1.73 -5.32 -11.64
C ARG A 55 -2.57 -6.03 -10.58
N LEU A 56 -2.14 -7.21 -10.13
CA LEU A 56 -2.83 -7.97 -9.08
C LEU A 56 -2.94 -7.17 -7.78
N GLY A 57 -1.83 -6.57 -7.33
CA GLY A 57 -1.82 -5.73 -6.12
C GLY A 57 -2.73 -4.50 -6.24
N ARG A 58 -2.73 -3.83 -7.39
CA ARG A 58 -3.63 -2.68 -7.62
C ARG A 58 -5.10 -3.08 -7.63
N GLU A 59 -5.46 -4.22 -8.21
CA GLU A 59 -6.84 -4.71 -8.19
C GLU A 59 -7.29 -5.08 -6.78
N ALA A 60 -6.45 -5.79 -6.01
CA ALA A 60 -6.74 -6.11 -4.62
C ALA A 60 -6.98 -4.85 -3.78
N TYR A 61 -6.12 -3.83 -3.93
CA TYR A 61 -6.32 -2.53 -3.30
C TYR A 61 -7.59 -1.83 -3.79
N ARG A 62 -7.83 -1.77 -5.11
CA ARG A 62 -8.96 -1.05 -5.70
C ARG A 62 -10.31 -1.55 -5.19
N LEU A 63 -10.46 -2.86 -5.01
CA LEU A 63 -11.71 -3.46 -4.52
C LEU A 63 -11.97 -3.19 -3.04
N GLN A 64 -10.91 -2.99 -2.24
CA GLN A 64 -11.03 -2.89 -0.78
C GLN A 64 -10.70 -1.49 -0.24
N LYS A 65 -10.38 -0.52 -1.10
CA LYS A 65 -9.99 0.83 -0.67
C LYS A 65 -11.14 1.64 -0.06
N GLN A 66 -12.40 1.29 -0.34
CA GLN A 66 -13.52 2.15 0.05
C GLN A 66 -13.68 2.28 1.57
N PRO A 67 -13.75 1.18 2.36
CA PRO A 67 -13.80 1.27 3.82
C PRO A 67 -12.57 1.98 4.40
N PHE A 68 -11.39 1.72 3.81
CA PHE A 68 -10.14 2.37 4.19
C PHE A 68 -10.18 3.89 3.96
N HIS A 69 -10.70 4.35 2.83
CA HIS A 69 -10.83 5.78 2.51
C HIS A 69 -11.85 6.45 3.41
N THR A 70 -12.99 5.81 3.70
CA THR A 70 -13.98 6.35 4.63
C THR A 70 -13.37 6.54 6.02
N ALA A 71 -12.70 5.53 6.58
CA ALA A 71 -12.08 5.64 7.91
C ALA A 71 -11.05 6.78 8.02
N LEU A 72 -10.27 7.02 6.96
CA LEU A 72 -9.31 8.12 6.93
C LEU A 72 -9.99 9.48 6.82
N ARG A 73 -11.04 9.61 6.01
CA ARG A 73 -11.81 10.86 5.90
C ARG A 73 -12.49 11.22 7.21
N ASP A 74 -13.13 10.25 7.87
CA ASP A 74 -13.81 10.44 9.15
C ASP A 74 -12.82 10.91 10.24
N SER A 75 -11.55 10.50 10.11
CA SER A 75 -10.47 10.91 11.00
C SER A 75 -9.75 12.20 10.57
N GLY A 76 -10.10 12.78 9.42
CA GLY A 76 -9.40 13.92 8.83
C GLY A 76 -7.93 13.64 8.45
N LEU A 77 -7.58 12.37 8.22
CA LEU A 77 -6.21 11.93 7.94
C LEU A 77 -5.96 11.76 6.45
N GLN A 78 -4.75 12.13 6.05
CA GLN A 78 -4.25 11.91 4.69
C GLN A 78 -2.91 11.16 4.75
N LEU A 79 -2.75 10.16 3.88
CA LEU A 79 -1.59 9.26 3.88
C LEU A 79 -0.93 9.16 2.52
N ALA A 80 0.41 9.11 2.53
CA ALA A 80 1.18 8.56 1.42
C ALA A 80 1.57 7.11 1.78
N VAL A 81 1.28 6.15 0.91
CA VAL A 81 1.50 4.72 1.14
C VAL A 81 2.25 4.11 -0.04
N PHE A 82 3.20 3.23 0.23
CA PHE A 82 3.97 2.52 -0.78
C PHE A 82 4.02 1.03 -0.48
N PHE A 83 3.57 0.23 -1.45
CA PHE A 83 3.55 -1.22 -1.38
C PHE A 83 4.72 -1.80 -2.16
N ILE A 84 5.58 -2.56 -1.47
CA ILE A 84 6.76 -3.20 -2.04
C ILE A 84 6.55 -4.71 -2.01
N TYR A 85 6.48 -5.34 -3.18
CA TYR A 85 6.38 -6.80 -3.26
C TYR A 85 7.74 -7.45 -2.98
N THR A 86 7.79 -8.34 -1.99
CA THR A 86 9.05 -8.94 -1.51
C THR A 86 9.18 -10.44 -1.77
N ASP A 87 8.11 -11.13 -2.18
CA ASP A 87 8.19 -12.55 -2.52
C ASP A 87 8.98 -12.78 -3.83
N LYS A 88 9.50 -13.99 -4.00
CA LYS A 88 10.14 -14.48 -5.22
C LYS A 88 9.16 -15.17 -6.17
N LYS A 89 7.97 -15.55 -5.70
CA LYS A 89 6.91 -16.17 -6.50
C LYS A 89 5.78 -15.17 -6.76
N ILE A 90 5.06 -15.34 -7.87
CA ILE A 90 3.85 -14.58 -8.15
C ILE A 90 2.71 -15.23 -7.37
N ALA A 91 2.22 -14.56 -6.33
CA ALA A 91 1.06 -15.02 -5.59
C ALA A 91 -0.21 -14.89 -6.44
N ASP A 92 -1.19 -15.74 -6.16
CA ASP A 92 -2.52 -15.68 -6.76
C ASP A 92 -3.32 -14.50 -6.20
N PHE A 93 -4.39 -14.15 -6.91
CA PHE A 93 -5.23 -13.01 -6.56
C PHE A 93 -5.94 -13.18 -5.21
N ASP A 94 -6.43 -14.38 -4.89
CA ASP A 94 -7.18 -14.62 -3.66
C ASP A 94 -6.30 -14.40 -2.43
N THR A 95 -5.08 -14.96 -2.47
CA THR A 95 -4.07 -14.73 -1.44
C THR A 95 -3.77 -13.24 -1.28
N LEU A 96 -3.52 -12.51 -2.38
CA LEU A 96 -3.21 -11.08 -2.30
C LEU A 96 -4.39 -10.27 -1.77
N SER A 97 -5.62 -10.57 -2.21
CA SER A 97 -6.85 -9.94 -1.76
C SER A 97 -7.00 -10.05 -0.23
N ARG A 98 -6.85 -11.26 0.33
CA ARG A 98 -6.90 -11.46 1.78
C ARG A 98 -5.80 -10.71 2.52
N LYS A 99 -4.58 -10.70 1.98
CA LYS A 99 -3.46 -9.95 2.59
C LYS A 99 -3.71 -8.43 2.56
N PHE A 100 -4.29 -7.90 1.49
CA PHE A 100 -4.66 -6.49 1.42
C PHE A 100 -5.68 -6.10 2.48
N SER A 101 -6.66 -6.94 2.81
CA SER A 101 -7.62 -6.65 3.87
C SER A 101 -6.91 -6.41 5.21
N VAL A 102 -6.02 -7.32 5.57
CA VAL A 102 -5.21 -7.22 6.80
C VAL A 102 -4.29 -5.99 6.77
N ILE A 103 -3.69 -5.70 5.62
CA ILE A 103 -2.81 -4.53 5.44
C ILE A 103 -3.57 -3.22 5.64
N LEU A 104 -4.75 -3.08 5.03
CA LEU A 104 -5.54 -1.87 5.10
C LEU A 104 -6.09 -1.64 6.51
N GLU A 105 -6.60 -2.69 7.17
CA GLU A 105 -7.00 -2.60 8.57
C GLU A 105 -5.85 -2.17 9.49
N LYS A 106 -4.67 -2.73 9.26
CA LYS A 106 -3.47 -2.34 10.01
C LYS A 106 -3.08 -0.89 9.74
N LEU A 107 -3.18 -0.42 8.49
CA LEU A 107 -2.93 0.99 8.14
C LEU A 107 -3.86 1.94 8.87
N VAL A 108 -5.16 1.65 8.96
CA VAL A 108 -6.11 2.49 9.72
C VAL A 108 -5.68 2.59 11.18
N LYS A 109 -5.39 1.44 11.81
CA LYS A 109 -4.97 1.38 13.22
C LYS A 109 -3.69 2.17 13.47
N GLU A 110 -2.70 1.99 12.61
CA GLU A 110 -1.40 2.68 12.76
C GLU A 110 -1.48 4.17 12.41
N ALA A 111 -2.33 4.58 11.46
CA ALA A 111 -2.54 5.98 11.13
C ALA A 111 -3.29 6.75 12.21
N GLY A 112 -4.18 6.09 12.95
CA GLY A 112 -4.93 6.66 14.07
C GLY A 112 -4.14 6.76 15.38
N LYS A 113 -3.01 6.05 15.50
CA LYS A 113 -2.07 6.23 16.61
C LYS A 113 -1.32 7.54 16.40
N LYS A 114 -1.91 8.65 16.84
CA LYS A 114 -1.16 9.88 17.14
C LYS A 114 -0.20 9.58 18.28
N GLU A 115 1.10 9.69 18.01
CA GLU A 115 2.06 10.05 19.08
C GLU A 115 1.80 11.49 19.51
#